data_AF-A0A357A3C0-F1
#
_entry.id   AF-A0A357A3C0-F1
#
_cell.length_a   1.000
_cell.length_b   1.000
_cell.length_c   1.000
_cell.angle_alpha   90.00
_cell.angle_beta   90.00
_cell.angle_gamma   90.00
#
_symmetry.space_group_name_H-M   'P 1'
#
loop_
_entity.id
_entity.type
_entity.pdbx_description
1 polymer ?
#
loop_
_entity_poly.entity_id
_entity_poly.type
_entity_poly.pdbx_seq_one_letter_code
_entity_poly.pdbx_strand_id
1 'polypeptide(L)'
;MFTPVAHHIWRWLTPDPEDHWMMVGPLIQGNQGVVLIDPPMRPDLPATLQALGGVLAIILTTHDHTRGARYLGQTFRAPIYVPAQASRTNLIRAGINNPVFYDETTPLPLDL
;
A
#
# COMPACT_ATOMS: atom_id res chain seq x y z
N MET A 1 1.39 -8.97 13.14
CA MET A 1 2.83 -9.30 13.07
C MET A 1 3.25 -9.37 11.60
N PHE A 2 4.45 -8.88 11.26
CA PHE A 2 5.02 -9.09 9.92
C PHE A 2 5.75 -10.43 9.85
N THR A 3 5.61 -11.12 8.72
CA THR A 3 6.24 -12.40 8.45
C THR A 3 7.12 -12.25 7.21
N PRO A 4 8.39 -12.68 7.24
CA PRO A 4 9.26 -12.63 6.07
C PRO A 4 8.77 -13.60 4.99
N VAL A 5 8.87 -13.19 3.73
CA VAL A 5 8.56 -14.01 2.54
C VAL A 5 9.82 -14.28 1.73
N ALA A 6 10.64 -13.25 1.51
CA ALA A 6 11.92 -13.32 0.83
C ALA A 6 12.82 -12.17 1.30
N HIS A 7 14.03 -12.05 0.72
CA HIS A 7 14.91 -10.91 0.99
C HIS A 7 14.18 -9.59 0.69
N HIS A 8 14.15 -8.67 1.66
CA HIS A 8 13.36 -7.43 1.65
C HIS A 8 11.83 -7.56 1.56
N ILE A 9 11.25 -8.75 1.42
CA ILE A 9 9.81 -8.91 1.22
C ILE A 9 9.17 -9.48 2.48
N TRP A 10 8.16 -8.78 2.99
CA TRP A 10 7.39 -9.18 4.16
C TRP A 10 5.90 -9.14 3.85
N ARG A 11 5.12 -9.80 4.70
CA ARG A 11 3.66 -9.72 4.66
C ARG A 11 3.05 -9.60 6.05
N TRP A 12 1.81 -9.14 6.11
CA TRP A 12 0.95 -9.30 7.28
C TRP A 12 -0.44 -9.76 6.88
N LEU A 13 -1.20 -10.19 7.89
CA LEU A 13 -2.60 -10.58 7.74
C LEU A 13 -3.50 -9.66 8.55
N THR A 14 -4.65 -9.32 7.99
CA THR A 14 -5.75 -8.62 8.66
C THR A 14 -7.05 -9.38 8.35
N PRO A 15 -7.88 -9.73 9.35
CA PRO A 15 -9.21 -10.28 9.08
C PRO A 15 -10.06 -9.30 8.27
N ASP A 16 -10.73 -9.79 7.24
CA ASP A 16 -11.76 -9.00 6.55
C ASP A 16 -13.01 -8.90 7.43
N PRO A 17 -13.55 -7.68 7.64
CA PRO A 17 -14.70 -7.48 8.52
C PRO A 17 -16.04 -7.97 7.94
N GLU A 18 -16.12 -8.23 6.62
CA GLU A 18 -17.38 -8.52 5.91
C GLU A 18 -17.44 -9.99 5.48
N ASP A 19 -16.37 -10.50 4.88
CA ASP A 19 -16.38 -11.72 4.09
C ASP A 19 -15.67 -12.91 4.77
N HIS A 20 -15.29 -12.78 6.05
CA HIS A 20 -14.68 -13.84 6.89
C HIS A 20 -13.42 -14.50 6.30
N TRP A 21 -12.61 -13.77 5.54
CA TRP A 21 -11.33 -14.22 4.98
C TRP A 21 -10.17 -13.37 5.51
N MET A 22 -8.94 -13.85 5.32
CA MET A 22 -7.74 -13.12 5.71
C MET A 22 -7.22 -12.29 4.55
N MET A 23 -7.24 -10.96 4.68
CA MET A 23 -6.55 -10.07 3.75
C MET A 23 -5.05 -10.13 3.99
N VAL A 24 -4.28 -10.17 2.90
CA VAL A 24 -2.82 -10.16 2.95
C VAL A 24 -2.32 -8.79 2.53
N GLY A 25 -1.47 -8.18 3.36
CA GLY A 25 -0.71 -7.00 2.97
C GLY A 25 0.74 -7.38 2.67
N PRO A 26 1.22 -7.25 1.43
CA PRO A 26 2.65 -7.30 1.15
C PRO A 26 3.34 -5.95 1.41
N LEU A 27 4.60 -6.00 1.82
CA LEU A 27 5.49 -4.85 1.81
C LEU A 27 6.88 -5.24 1.31
N ILE A 28 7.54 -4.26 0.71
CA ILE A 28 8.94 -4.33 0.28
C ILE A 28 9.71 -3.32 1.14
N GLN A 29 10.72 -3.80 1.87
CA GLN A 29 11.59 -3.00 2.72
C GLN A 29 12.77 -2.47 1.90
N GLY A 30 12.74 -1.17 1.61
CA GLY A 30 13.87 -0.46 1.01
C GLY A 30 14.86 0.04 2.07
N ASN A 31 15.88 0.76 1.61
CA ASN A 31 16.95 1.29 2.45
C ASN A 31 16.47 2.43 3.36
N GLN A 32 15.51 3.25 2.90
CA GLN A 32 15.00 4.42 3.64
C GLN A 32 13.58 4.29 4.18
N GLY A 33 12.87 3.21 3.87
CA GLY A 33 11.50 3.01 4.29
C GLY A 33 10.88 1.80 3.61
N VAL A 34 9.54 1.75 3.53
CA VAL A 34 8.84 0.64 2.91
C VAL A 34 7.93 1.07 1.76
N VAL A 35 7.79 0.18 0.78
CA VAL A 35 6.75 0.24 -0.25
C VAL A 35 5.66 -0.74 0.13
N LEU A 36 4.42 -0.28 0.16
CA LEU A 36 3.26 -1.11 0.47
C LEU A 36 2.54 -1.52 -0.80
N ILE A 37 2.03 -2.75 -0.84
CA ILE A 37 1.19 -3.23 -1.94
C ILE A 37 -0.19 -3.53 -1.34
N ASP A 38 -1.25 -2.96 -1.91
CA ASP A 38 -2.65 -3.18 -1.53
C ASP A 38 -2.90 -3.27 0.00
N PRO A 39 -2.46 -2.27 0.81
CA PRO A 39 -2.34 -2.46 2.25
C PRO A 39 -3.71 -2.60 2.94
N PRO A 40 -4.04 -3.75 3.57
CA PRO A 40 -5.15 -3.83 4.50
C PRO A 40 -4.77 -3.15 5.83
N MET A 41 -5.67 -2.34 6.37
CA MET A 41 -5.43 -1.63 7.63
C MET A 41 -5.43 -2.56 8.83
N ARG A 42 -4.56 -2.28 9.79
CA ARG A 42 -4.72 -2.72 11.19
C ARG A 42 -4.29 -1.60 12.15
N PRO A 43 -4.81 -1.55 13.39
CA PRO A 43 -4.62 -0.40 14.28
C PRO A 43 -3.16 -0.01 14.56
N ASP A 44 -2.28 -1.00 14.73
CA ASP A 44 -0.85 -0.81 15.03
C ASP A 44 0.02 -0.54 13.80
N LEU A 45 -0.55 -0.65 12.58
CA LEU A 45 0.19 -0.56 11.33
C LEU A 45 0.96 0.78 11.19
N PRO A 46 0.37 1.97 11.43
CA PRO A 46 1.09 3.23 11.24
C PRO A 46 2.32 3.36 12.16
N ALA A 47 2.18 3.01 13.44
CA ALA A 47 3.30 3.05 14.38
C ALA A 47 4.41 2.07 13.96
N THR A 48 4.03 0.88 13.47
CA THR A 48 5.00 -0.11 12.99
C THR A 48 5.72 0.37 11.73
N LEU A 49 5.00 0.95 10.76
CA LEU A 49 5.58 1.50 9.54
C LEU A 49 6.54 2.66 9.83
N GLN A 50 6.20 3.51 10.81
CA GLN A 50 7.08 4.59 11.25
C GLN A 50 8.41 4.06 11.80
N ALA A 51 8.40 2.96 12.54
CA ALA A 51 9.59 2.31 13.05
C ALA A 51 10.46 1.67 11.93
N LEU A 52 9.87 1.40 10.76
CA LEU A 52 10.56 0.85 9.58
C LEU A 52 11.08 1.92 8.62
N GLY A 53 11.11 3.19 9.04
CA GLY A 53 11.55 4.33 8.21
C GLY A 53 10.41 5.10 7.53
N GLY A 54 9.15 4.68 7.75
CA GLY A 54 7.97 5.28 7.11
C GLY A 54 7.63 4.64 5.77
N VAL A 55 6.66 5.24 5.06
CA VAL A 55 6.15 4.72 3.80
C VAL A 55 6.66 5.58 2.65
N LEU A 56 7.44 4.97 1.75
CA LEU A 56 7.98 5.62 0.55
C LEU A 56 6.91 5.74 -0.54
N ALA A 57 6.09 4.70 -0.70
CA ALA A 57 5.02 4.65 -1.67
C ALA A 57 3.99 3.57 -1.32
N ILE A 58 2.81 3.69 -1.91
CA ILE A 58 1.75 2.68 -1.85
C ILE A 58 1.38 2.33 -3.28
N ILE A 59 1.40 1.05 -3.62
CA ILE A 59 1.03 0.55 -4.95
C ILE A 59 -0.29 -0.20 -4.82
N LEU A 60 -1.26 0.19 -5.63
CA LEU A 60 -2.52 -0.52 -5.79
C LEU A 60 -2.49 -1.37 -7.05
N THR A 61 -2.85 -2.64 -6.96
CA THR A 61 -2.95 -3.53 -8.14
C THR A 61 -4.29 -3.40 -8.85
N THR A 62 -5.31 -2.90 -8.15
CA THR A 62 -6.64 -2.55 -8.68
C THR A 62 -7.18 -1.31 -7.97
N HIS A 63 -8.11 -0.62 -8.62
CA HIS A 63 -8.79 0.56 -8.07
C HIS A 63 -9.75 0.25 -6.91
N ASP A 64 -9.94 -1.02 -6.56
CA ASP A 64 -10.78 -1.46 -5.44
C ASP A 64 -10.01 -1.58 -4.12
N HIS A 65 -8.67 -1.69 -4.16
CA HIS A 65 -7.81 -1.91 -2.98
C HIS A 65 -7.47 -0.61 -2.22
N THR A 66 -8.44 0.30 -2.10
CA THR A 66 -8.21 1.68 -1.65
C THR A 66 -8.25 1.88 -0.13
N ARG A 67 -8.74 0.88 0.62
CA ARG A 67 -9.07 0.97 2.06
C ARG A 67 -7.92 1.55 2.90
N GLY A 68 -6.78 0.85 2.96
CA GLY A 68 -5.63 1.34 3.74
C GLY A 68 -4.78 2.38 3.01
N ALA A 69 -4.81 2.37 1.68
CA ALA A 69 -4.01 3.27 0.88
C ALA A 69 -4.33 4.74 1.13
N ARG A 70 -5.62 5.12 1.22
CA ARG A 70 -5.98 6.52 1.50
C ARG A 70 -5.39 7.00 2.83
N TYR A 71 -5.65 6.26 3.90
CA TYR A 71 -5.26 6.66 5.24
C TYR A 71 -3.73 6.74 5.35
N LEU A 72 -3.02 5.69 4.93
CA LEU A 72 -1.56 5.64 5.02
C LEU A 72 -0.89 6.67 4.09
N GLY A 73 -1.43 6.88 2.89
CA GLY A 73 -0.94 7.90 1.97
C GLY A 73 -1.03 9.31 2.57
N GLN A 74 -2.12 9.61 3.27
CA GLN A 74 -2.27 10.88 3.99
C GLN A 74 -1.34 10.99 5.20
N THR A 75 -1.26 9.93 6.02
CA THR A 75 -0.44 9.90 7.23
C THR A 75 1.04 10.09 6.93
N PHE A 76 1.56 9.39 5.92
CA PHE A 76 2.98 9.41 5.57
C PHE A 76 3.32 10.38 4.44
N ARG A 77 2.32 11.07 3.87
CA ARG A 77 2.47 11.89 2.66
C ARG A 77 3.09 11.10 1.50
N ALA A 78 2.75 9.81 1.43
CA ALA A 78 3.29 8.88 0.45
C ALA A 78 2.47 8.93 -0.86
N PRO A 79 3.13 8.91 -2.04
CA PRO A 79 2.44 8.77 -3.32
C PRO A 79 1.71 7.43 -3.42
N ILE A 80 0.50 7.47 -3.99
CA ILE A 80 -0.30 6.27 -4.27
C ILE A 80 -0.26 5.99 -5.77
N TYR A 81 0.38 4.88 -6.14
CA TYR A 81 0.48 4.37 -7.48
C TYR A 81 -0.73 3.49 -7.79
N VAL A 82 -1.37 3.70 -8.95
CA VAL A 82 -2.53 2.93 -9.40
C VAL A 82 -2.38 2.55 -10.87
N PRO A 83 -2.98 1.44 -11.35
CA PRO A 83 -2.84 1.05 -12.75
C PRO A 83 -3.43 2.11 -13.68
N ALA A 84 -2.84 2.31 -14.86
CA ALA A 84 -3.33 3.25 -15.86
C ALA A 84 -4.81 3.04 -16.24
N GLN A 85 -5.31 1.81 -16.12
CA GLN A 85 -6.69 1.41 -16.41
C GLN A 85 -7.66 1.67 -15.24
N ALA A 86 -7.19 2.18 -14.10
CA ALA A 86 -8.00 2.41 -12.92
C ALA A 86 -9.14 3.42 -13.16
N SER A 87 -10.33 3.12 -12.63
CA SER A 87 -11.47 4.03 -12.69
C SER A 87 -11.24 5.28 -11.83
N ARG A 88 -11.05 6.43 -12.48
CA ARG A 88 -10.90 7.73 -11.80
C ARG A 88 -12.05 8.05 -10.87
N THR A 89 -13.28 7.72 -11.27
CA THR A 89 -14.47 7.92 -10.45
C THR A 89 -14.41 7.11 -9.16
N ASN A 90 -13.94 5.86 -9.22
CA ASN A 90 -13.80 5.01 -8.03
C ASN A 90 -12.71 5.53 -7.09
N LEU A 91 -11.58 5.99 -7.65
CA LEU A 91 -10.48 6.59 -6.87
C LEU A 91 -10.93 7.86 -6.13
N ILE A 92 -11.67 8.75 -6.79
CA ILE A 92 -12.21 9.97 -6.18
C ILE A 92 -13.19 9.62 -5.05
N ARG A 93 -14.11 8.66 -5.29
CA ARG A 93 -15.05 8.18 -4.26
C ARG A 93 -14.32 7.59 -3.06
N ALA A 94 -13.20 6.92 -3.31
CA ALA A 94 -12.32 6.39 -2.28
C ALA A 94 -11.40 7.44 -1.64
N GLY A 95 -11.49 8.73 -2.03
CA GLY A 95 -10.71 9.83 -1.47
C GLY A 95 -9.25 9.90 -1.93
N ILE A 96 -8.91 9.24 -3.04
CA ILE A 96 -7.58 9.28 -3.67
C ILE A 96 -7.65 10.26 -4.85
N ASN A 97 -7.25 11.52 -4.59
CA ASN A 97 -7.45 12.61 -5.56
C ASN A 97 -6.24 12.85 -6.48
N ASN A 98 -5.03 12.52 -6.04
CA ASN A 98 -3.79 12.76 -6.79
C ASN A 98 -2.95 11.46 -6.92
N PRO A 99 -3.48 10.39 -7.53
CA PRO A 99 -2.71 9.18 -7.72
C PRO A 99 -1.64 9.37 -8.82
N VAL A 100 -0.59 8.58 -8.74
CA VAL A 100 0.35 8.36 -9.84
C VAL A 100 -0.15 7.17 -10.65
N PHE A 101 -0.48 7.37 -11.92
CA PHE A 101 -0.85 6.25 -12.79
C PHE A 101 0.42 5.54 -13.26
N TYR A 102 0.44 4.21 -13.16
CA TYR A 102 1.56 3.39 -13.64
C TYR A 102 1.12 2.43 -14.74
N ASP A 103 2.09 2.12 -15.61
CA ASP A 103 2.02 1.17 -16.69
C ASP A 103 3.36 0.39 -16.78
N GLU A 104 3.56 -0.39 -17.84
CA GLU A 104 4.77 -1.17 -18.06
C GLU A 104 6.05 -0.33 -18.23
N THR A 105 5.92 0.96 -18.49
CA THR A 105 7.07 1.88 -18.68
C THR A 105 7.39 2.68 -17.42
N THR A 106 6.53 2.61 -16.41
CA THR A 106 6.64 3.43 -15.21
C THR A 106 7.61 2.80 -14.21
N PRO A 107 8.71 3.49 -13.82
CA PRO A 107 9.60 2.99 -12.78
C PRO A 107 8.89 2.99 -11.42
N LEU A 108 8.86 1.84 -10.75
CA LEU A 108 8.30 1.72 -9.41
C LEU A 108 9.31 2.16 -8.34
N PRO A 109 8.87 2.83 -7.27
CA PRO A 109 9.74 3.47 -6.28
C PRO A 109 10.28 2.46 -5.25
N LEU A 110 11.03 1.45 -5.68
CA LEU A 110 11.39 0.31 -4.85
C LEU A 110 12.54 0.56 -3.86
N ASP A 111 13.40 1.57 -4.08
CA ASP A 111 14.52 1.96 -3.19
C ASP A 111 15.29 0.77 -2.58
N LEU A 112 15.60 -0.24 -3.42
CA LEU A 112 16.30 -1.48 -3.05
C LEU A 112 17.82 -1.33 -3.22
#